data_AF-A0A1S8XAY9-F1
#
_entry.id   AF-A0A1S8XAY9-F1
#
_cell.length_a   1.000
_cell.length_b   1.000
_cell.length_c   1.000
_cell.angle_alpha   90.00
_cell.angle_beta   90.00
_cell.angle_gamma   90.00
#
_symmetry.space_group_name_H-M   'P 1'
#
loop_
_entity.id
_entity.type
_entity.pdbx_description
1 polymer ?
#
loop_
_entity_poly.entity_id
_entity_poly.type
_entity_poly.pdbx_seq_one_letter_code
_entity_poly.pdbx_strand_id
1 'polypeptide(L)'
;MGSLFYTHSVLWRALIVRHGGQLTSALDTVSLSKVSDGYTAGQIDFTCKQVLTDRRVAQLSRKRLVASEFIPPLATLDPVYAEEEEAYKVWYRKTPLGKQKALAMEREAEAVAAAGAKNQKGQRGGKKK
;
A
#
# COMPACT_ATOMS: atom_id res chain seq x y z
N MET A 1 4.64 9.10 -5.88
CA MET A 1 5.31 7.79 -5.78
C MET A 1 5.53 7.28 -4.35
N GLY A 2 5.66 8.13 -3.31
CA GLY A 2 5.94 7.64 -1.93
C GLY A 2 4.79 6.92 -1.18
N SER A 3 3.54 7.08 -1.62
CA SER A 3 2.37 6.58 -0.88
C SER A 3 2.16 5.06 -0.95
N LEU A 4 2.50 4.41 -2.08
CA LEU A 4 2.21 2.99 -2.30
C LEU A 4 3.25 2.06 -1.65
N PHE A 5 4.52 2.47 -1.64
CA PHE A 5 5.56 1.71 -0.93
C PHE A 5 5.32 1.67 0.57
N TYR A 6 4.75 2.74 1.12
CA TYR A 6 4.39 2.80 2.54
C TYR A 6 3.24 1.83 2.87
N THR A 7 2.19 1.77 2.05
CA THR A 7 1.03 0.90 2.31
C THR A 7 1.40 -0.58 2.25
N HIS A 8 2.15 -1.03 1.24
CA HIS A 8 2.60 -2.43 1.16
C HIS A 8 3.56 -2.78 2.31
N SER A 9 4.43 -1.86 2.71
CA SER A 9 5.32 -2.10 3.84
C SER A 9 4.55 -2.27 5.17
N VAL A 10 3.51 -1.46 5.40
CA VAL A 10 2.63 -1.61 6.57
C VAL A 10 1.84 -2.92 6.48
N LEU A 11 1.34 -3.28 5.30
CA LEU A 11 0.61 -4.52 5.05
C LEU A 11 1.44 -5.76 5.38
N TRP A 12 2.68 -5.84 4.88
CA TRP A 12 3.60 -6.93 5.21
C TRP A 12 3.81 -7.08 6.71
N ARG A 13 4.05 -5.98 7.43
CA ARG A 13 4.21 -6.00 8.88
C ARG A 13 2.97 -6.55 9.58
N ALA A 14 1.79 -6.07 9.19
CA ALA A 14 0.52 -6.49 9.80
C ALA A 14 0.24 -7.99 9.58
N LEU A 15 0.43 -8.48 8.34
CA LEU A 15 0.17 -9.88 7.99
C LEU A 15 1.19 -10.83 8.61
N ILE A 16 2.47 -10.46 8.67
CA ILE A 16 3.50 -11.27 9.33
C ILE A 16 3.17 -11.45 10.82
N VAL A 17 2.80 -10.37 11.51
CA VAL A 17 2.39 -10.46 12.93
C VAL A 17 1.11 -11.29 13.08
N ARG A 18 0.14 -11.13 12.18
CA ARG A 18 -1.12 -11.90 12.19
C ARG A 18 -0.90 -13.41 12.13
N HIS A 19 0.12 -13.86 11.40
CA HIS A 19 0.48 -15.28 11.27
C HIS A 19 1.58 -15.72 12.26
N GLY A 20 1.78 -14.98 13.36
CA GLY A 20 2.71 -15.37 14.43
C GLY A 20 4.20 -15.09 14.14
N GLY A 21 4.50 -14.38 13.06
CA GLY A 21 5.83 -13.88 12.76
C GLY A 21 6.25 -12.73 13.68
N GLN A 22 7.56 -12.60 13.91
CA GLN A 22 8.12 -11.52 14.71
C GLN A 22 8.84 -10.50 13.83
N LEU A 23 8.49 -9.22 14.00
CA LEU A 23 9.18 -8.13 13.32
C LEU A 23 10.52 -7.88 14.02
N THR A 24 11.60 -8.04 13.28
CA THR A 24 12.97 -7.78 13.76
C THR A 24 13.69 -6.90 12.76
N SER A 25 14.83 -6.31 13.17
CA SER A 25 15.66 -5.50 12.25
C SER A 25 16.24 -6.30 11.07
N ALA A 26 16.25 -7.64 11.16
CA ALA A 26 16.67 -8.52 10.06
C ALA A 26 15.60 -8.67 8.95
N LEU A 27 14.36 -8.25 9.22
CA LEU A 27 13.24 -8.38 8.29
C LEU A 27 13.04 -7.06 7.53
N ASP A 28 13.62 -6.97 6.34
CA ASP A 28 13.46 -5.81 5.47
C ASP A 28 12.12 -5.83 4.72
N THR A 29 11.10 -5.27 5.37
CA THR A 29 9.76 -5.12 4.78
C THR A 29 9.68 -4.05 3.69
N VAL A 30 10.66 -3.15 3.59
CA VAL A 30 10.67 -2.12 2.54
C VAL A 30 11.09 -2.76 1.23
N SER A 31 12.12 -3.61 1.24
CA SER A 31 12.49 -4.38 0.05
C SER A 31 11.39 -5.36 -0.37
N LEU A 32 10.73 -6.04 0.59
CA LEU A 32 9.53 -6.83 0.29
C LEU A 32 8.44 -6.02 -0.39
N SER A 33 8.18 -4.79 0.07
CA SER A 33 7.16 -3.93 -0.54
C SER A 33 7.45 -3.60 -2.01
N LYS A 34 8.73 -3.52 -2.41
CA LYS A 34 9.14 -3.27 -3.79
C LYS A 34 9.00 -4.51 -4.66
N VAL A 35 9.41 -5.68 -4.16
CA VAL A 35 9.36 -6.94 -4.91
C VAL A 35 7.93 -7.46 -5.04
N SER A 36 7.05 -7.07 -4.12
CA SER A 36 5.62 -7.41 -4.15
C SER A 36 4.75 -6.36 -4.85
N ASP A 37 5.35 -5.46 -5.65
CA ASP A 37 4.56 -4.56 -6.48
C ASP A 37 3.76 -5.35 -7.52
N GLY A 38 2.50 -4.97 -7.74
CA GLY A 38 1.56 -5.74 -8.56
C GLY A 38 0.89 -6.94 -7.85
N TYR A 39 1.34 -7.35 -6.66
CA TYR A 39 0.66 -8.39 -5.89
C TYR A 39 -0.45 -7.80 -5.02
N THR A 40 -1.58 -8.48 -4.98
CA THR A 40 -2.72 -8.10 -4.14
C THR A 40 -2.47 -8.42 -2.66
N ALA A 41 -3.21 -7.75 -1.77
CA ALA A 41 -3.13 -8.04 -0.34
C ALA A 41 -3.49 -9.49 0.02
N GLY A 42 -4.40 -10.11 -0.74
CA GLY A 42 -4.75 -11.53 -0.55
C GLY A 42 -3.61 -12.48 -0.93
N GLN A 43 -2.85 -12.16 -1.99
CA GLN A 43 -1.68 -12.93 -2.38
C GLN A 43 -0.56 -12.81 -1.35
N ILE A 44 -0.27 -11.59 -0.88
CA ILE A 44 0.71 -11.36 0.20
C ILE A 44 0.32 -12.13 1.47
N ASP A 45 -0.97 -12.13 1.82
CA ASP A 45 -1.49 -12.87 2.96
C ASP A 45 -1.31 -14.39 2.81
N PHE A 46 -1.64 -14.92 1.62
CA PHE A 46 -1.41 -16.33 1.30
C PHE A 46 0.07 -16.70 1.42
N THR A 47 0.97 -15.88 0.89
CA THR A 47 2.42 -16.06 1.04
C THR A 47 2.84 -16.08 2.50
N CYS A 48 2.30 -15.18 3.33
CA CYS A 48 2.59 -15.17 4.77
C CYS A 48 2.15 -16.48 5.43
N LYS A 49 0.96 -16.98 5.12
CA LYS A 49 0.45 -18.26 5.63
C LYS A 49 1.30 -19.46 5.21
N GLN A 50 1.84 -19.47 3.98
CA GLN A 50 2.71 -20.54 3.49
C GLN A 50 4.07 -20.57 4.21
N VAL A 51 4.65 -19.41 4.50
CA VAL A 51 5.96 -19.32 5.18
C VAL A 51 5.81 -19.55 6.68
N LEU A 52 4.84 -18.89 7.32
CA LEU A 52 4.65 -18.87 8.77
C LEU A 52 3.79 -20.05 9.25
N THR A 53 4.25 -21.26 8.91
CA THR A 53 3.70 -22.50 9.49
C THR A 53 4.01 -22.59 10.98
N ASP A 54 3.25 -23.39 11.74
CA ASP A 54 3.50 -23.62 13.18
C ASP A 54 4.95 -24.04 13.46
N ARG A 55 5.50 -24.90 12.60
CA ARG A 55 6.90 -25.32 12.66
C ARG A 55 7.84 -24.13 12.49
N ARG A 56 7.60 -23.25 11.52
CA ARG A 56 8.46 -22.09 11.26
C ARG A 56 8.38 -21.08 12.41
N VAL A 57 7.18 -20.87 12.96
CA VAL A 57 6.93 -19.98 14.11
C VAL A 57 7.69 -20.48 15.34
N ALA A 58 7.63 -21.77 15.65
CA ALA A 58 8.37 -22.37 16.76
C ALA A 58 9.91 -22.21 16.64
N GLN A 59 10.42 -22.10 15.41
CA GLN A 59 11.85 -21.92 15.13
C GLN A 59 12.32 -20.45 15.22
N LEU A 60 11.42 -19.47 15.31
CA LEU A 60 11.78 -18.05 15.31
C LEU A 60 12.73 -17.65 16.45
N SER A 61 12.67 -18.35 17.59
CA SER A 61 13.55 -18.15 18.74
C SER A 61 15.03 -18.47 18.44
N ARG A 62 15.29 -19.40 17.51
CA ARG A 62 16.65 -19.84 17.14
C ARG A 62 17.08 -19.31 15.77
N LYS A 63 16.14 -19.21 14.83
CA LYS A 63 16.37 -18.75 13.46
C LYS A 63 15.38 -17.62 13.14
N ARG A 64 15.92 -16.40 13.09
CA ARG A 64 15.19 -15.18 12.75
C ARG A 64 14.53 -15.30 11.38
N LEU A 65 13.42 -14.60 11.21
CA LEU A 65 12.68 -14.49 9.96
C LEU A 65 13.39 -13.53 9.01
N VAL A 66 13.56 -13.92 7.74
CA VAL A 66 14.20 -13.10 6.71
C VAL A 66 13.26 -12.90 5.53
N ALA A 67 13.34 -11.73 4.89
CA ALA A 67 12.52 -11.36 3.74
C ALA A 67 12.60 -12.37 2.58
N SER A 68 13.76 -12.97 2.35
CA SER A 68 13.97 -13.94 1.25
C SER A 68 13.09 -15.19 1.38
N GLU A 69 12.62 -15.54 2.58
CA GLU A 69 11.75 -16.70 2.79
C GLU A 69 10.38 -16.56 2.10
N PHE A 70 9.94 -15.31 1.86
CA PHE A 70 8.66 -15.01 1.24
C PHE A 70 8.73 -14.98 -0.30
N ILE A 71 9.92 -14.84 -0.88
CA ILE A 71 10.06 -14.69 -2.34
C ILE A 71 9.64 -15.94 -3.11
N PRO A 72 10.08 -17.17 -2.75
CA PRO A 72 9.67 -18.35 -3.49
C PRO A 72 8.14 -18.58 -3.56
N PRO A 73 7.38 -18.55 -2.44
CA PRO A 73 5.92 -18.71 -2.51
C PRO A 73 5.20 -17.52 -3.14
N LEU A 74 5.79 -16.33 -3.17
CA LEU A 74 5.22 -15.18 -3.88
C LEU A 74 5.38 -15.34 -5.40
N ALA A 75 6.55 -15.79 -5.85
CA ALA A 75 6.89 -15.97 -7.26
C ALA A 75 6.05 -17.05 -7.97
N THR A 76 5.36 -17.92 -7.23
CA THR A 76 4.42 -18.90 -7.80
C THR A 76 3.05 -18.32 -8.11
N LEU A 77 2.76 -17.09 -7.66
CA LEU A 77 1.49 -16.41 -7.88
C LEU A 77 1.61 -15.44 -9.06
N ASP A 78 0.52 -15.28 -9.80
CA ASP A 78 0.46 -14.36 -10.94
C ASP A 78 0.19 -12.92 -10.46
N PRO A 79 1.09 -11.95 -10.69
CA PRO A 79 0.85 -10.57 -10.30
C PRO A 79 -0.27 -9.95 -11.14
N VAL A 80 -0.94 -8.92 -10.59
CA VAL A 80 -1.86 -8.09 -11.36
C VAL A 80 -1.05 -7.15 -12.24
N TYR A 81 -1.19 -7.28 -13.56
CA TYR A 81 -0.43 -6.48 -14.50
C TYR A 81 -1.00 -5.06 -14.60
N ALA A 82 -0.17 -4.09 -14.97
CA ALA A 82 -0.56 -2.68 -15.03
C ALA A 82 -1.75 -2.43 -15.97
N GLU A 83 -1.86 -3.18 -17.06
CA GLU A 83 -2.96 -3.10 -18.01
C GLU A 83 -4.28 -3.55 -17.40
N GLU A 84 -4.26 -4.63 -16.61
CA GLU A 84 -5.43 -5.11 -15.88
C GLU A 84 -5.83 -4.11 -14.80
N GLU A 85 -4.85 -3.57 -14.06
CA GLU A 85 -5.09 -2.53 -13.06
C GLU A 85 -5.78 -1.31 -13.67
N GLU A 86 -5.35 -0.88 -14.86
CA GLU A 86 -5.97 0.25 -15.56
C GLU A 86 -7.36 -0.11 -16.09
N ALA A 87 -7.56 -1.33 -16.61
CA ALA A 87 -8.88 -1.81 -17.00
C ALA A 87 -9.87 -1.78 -15.82
N TYR A 88 -9.43 -2.20 -14.62
CA TYR A 88 -10.23 -2.11 -13.40
C TYR A 88 -10.55 -0.66 -13.02
N LYS A 89 -9.59 0.27 -13.13
CA LYS A 89 -9.82 1.70 -12.87
C LYS A 89 -10.83 2.29 -13.85
N VAL A 90 -10.72 1.98 -15.14
CA VAL A 90 -11.65 2.43 -16.19
C VAL A 90 -13.05 1.89 -15.94
N TRP A 91 -13.17 0.60 -15.57
CA TRP A 91 -14.45 0.01 -15.22
C TRP A 91 -15.05 0.65 -13.95
N TYR A 92 -14.25 0.83 -12.89
CA TYR A 92 -14.68 1.41 -11.63
C TYR A 92 -15.28 2.81 -11.81
N ARG A 93 -14.68 3.65 -12.66
CA ARG A 93 -15.19 5.00 -12.98
C ARG A 93 -16.58 5.00 -13.60
N LYS A 94 -17.02 3.90 -14.20
CA LYS A 94 -18.37 3.78 -14.79
C LYS A 94 -19.43 3.49 -13.72
N THR A 95 -19.03 2.97 -12.55
CA THR A 95 -19.95 2.64 -11.45
C THR A 95 -20.51 3.89 -10.77
N PRO A 96 -21.72 3.84 -10.17
CA PRO A 96 -22.27 4.97 -9.42
C PRO A 96 -21.33 5.47 -8.31
N LEU A 97 -20.68 4.57 -7.58
CA LEU A 97 -19.67 4.88 -6.56
C LEU A 97 -18.45 5.58 -7.15
N GLY A 98 -17.94 5.10 -8.29
CA GLY A 98 -16.83 5.73 -8.97
C GLY A 98 -17.14 7.17 -9.42
N LYS A 99 -18.35 7.40 -9.95
CA LYS A 99 -18.82 8.74 -10.33
C LYS A 99 -18.98 9.66 -9.12
N GLN A 100 -19.57 9.18 -8.03
CA GLN A 100 -19.69 9.95 -6.78
C GLN A 100 -18.33 10.33 -6.22
N LYS A 101 -17.36 9.40 -6.24
CA LYS A 101 -15.99 9.66 -5.79
C LYS A 101 -15.29 10.71 -6.66
N ALA A 102 -15.46 10.65 -7.97
CA ALA A 102 -14.92 11.66 -8.88
C ALA A 102 -15.49 13.05 -8.58
N LEU A 103 -16.81 13.17 -8.41
CA LEU A 103 -17.46 14.43 -8.06
C LEU A 103 -17.00 14.97 -6.69
N ALA A 104 -16.81 14.10 -5.70
CA ALA A 104 -16.30 14.50 -4.39
C ALA A 104 -14.87 15.05 -4.50
N MET A 105 -14.00 14.40 -5.27
CA MET A 105 -12.62 14.88 -5.50
C MET A 105 -12.59 16.22 -6.25
N GLU A 106 -13.46 16.42 -7.24
CA GLU A 106 -13.59 17.72 -7.93
C GLU A 106 -13.99 18.83 -6.96
N ARG A 107 -14.99 18.59 -6.11
CA ARG A 107 -15.43 19.56 -5.09
C ARG A 107 -14.33 19.87 -4.07
N GLU A 108 -13.59 18.87 -3.62
CA GLU A 108 -12.44 19.07 -2.73
C GLU A 108 -11.35 19.89 -3.41
N ALA A 109 -11.04 19.61 -4.68
CA ALA A 109 -10.05 20.37 -5.44
C ALA A 109 -10.46 21.84 -5.63
N GLU A 110 -11.73 22.10 -5.95
CA GLU A 110 -12.28 23.45 -6.04
C GLU A 110 -12.24 24.19 -4.70
N ALA A 111 -12.57 23.52 -3.59
CA ALA A 111 -12.49 24.09 -2.25
C ALA A 111 -11.06 24.45 -1.86
N VAL A 112 -10.08 23.59 -2.16
CA VAL A 112 -8.65 23.84 -1.92
C VAL A 112 -8.15 25.01 -2.77
N ALA A 113 -8.53 25.07 -4.05
CA ALA A 113 -8.17 26.16 -4.94
C ALA A 113 -8.76 27.51 -4.46
N ALA A 114 -10.03 27.52 -4.04
CA ALA A 114 -10.70 28.70 -3.51
C ALA A 114 -10.07 29.18 -2.17
N ALA A 115 -9.70 28.26 -1.29
CA ALA A 115 -8.99 28.58 -0.05
C ALA A 115 -7.59 29.16 -0.31
N GLY A 116 -6.85 28.60 -1.27
CA GLY A 116 -5.55 29.13 -1.71
C GLY A 116 -5.64 30.54 -2.28
N ALA A 117 -6.65 30.82 -3.11
CA ALA A 117 -6.89 32.14 -3.67
C ALA A 117 -7.25 33.21 -2.61
N LYS A 118 -8.04 32.85 -1.58
CA LYS A 118 -8.33 33.74 -0.44
C LYS A 118 -7.06 34.06 0.37
N ASN A 119 -6.20 33.08 0.61
CA ASN A 119 -4.93 33.28 1.33
C ASN A 119 -3.98 34.24 0.58
N GLN A 120 -3.93 34.17 -0.77
CA GLN A 120 -3.13 35.09 -1.57
C GLN A 120 -3.66 36.53 -1.58
N LYS A 121 -5.00 36.73 -1.58
CA LYS A 121 -5.60 38.07 -1.45
C LYS A 121 -5.33 38.70 -0.08
N GLY A 122 -5.34 37.91 1.00
CA GLY A 122 -5.00 38.40 2.36
C GLY A 122 -3.55 38.88 2.49
N GLN A 123 -2.59 38.18 1.88
CA GLN A 123 -1.17 38.61 1.88
C GLN A 123 -0.90 39.89 1.06
N ARG A 124 -1.63 40.11 -0.05
CA ARG A 124 -1.49 41.34 -0.84
C ARG A 124 -2.07 42.59 -0.15
N GLY A 125 -3.07 42.43 0.73
CA GLY A 125 -3.66 43.54 1.50
C GLY A 125 -2.80 44.02 2.68
N GLY A 126 -1.98 43.15 3.26
CA GLY A 126 -1.14 43.47 4.43
C GLY A 126 0.16 44.23 4.13
N LYS A 127 0.54 44.40 2.85
CA LYS A 127 1.82 45.05 2.45
C LYS A 127 1.70 46.55 2.13
N LYS A 128 0.59 47.18 2.54
CA LYS A 128 0.39 48.64 2.53
C LYS A 128 0.08 49.13 3.95
N LYS A 129 1.12 49.27 4.78
CA LYS A 129 1.15 50.25 5.88
C LYS A 129 2.59 50.50 6.30
#